data_AF-A0A135I393-F1
#
_entry.id   AF-A0A135I393-F1
#
_cell.length_a   1.000
_cell.length_b   1.000
_cell.length_c   1.000
_cell.angle_alpha   90.00
_cell.angle_beta   90.00
_cell.angle_gamma   90.00
#
_symmetry.space_group_name_H-M   'P 1'
#
loop_
_entity.id
_entity.type
_entity.pdbx_description
1 polymer ?
#
loop_
_entity_poly.entity_id
_entity_poly.type
_entity_poly.pdbx_seq_one_letter_code
_entity_poly.pdbx_strand_id
1 'polypeptide(L)'
;MKDVLFSFKGRIGRKQFWLGSLVMLIQNIILFIAFSMTFDMTTNMPTVAGFGILAVTMVLSIWEALALYVKRLHDRNKSGWWVLIGIIPVIGALWLLIDCGFLKGANGENVFGANPRFA
;
A
#
# COMPACT_ATOMS: atom_id res chain seq x y z
N MET A 1 -8.95 5.08 -13.04
CA MET A 1 -7.71 4.87 -12.26
C MET A 1 -7.41 5.98 -11.24
N LYS A 2 -8.08 7.14 -11.26
CA LYS A 2 -7.69 8.31 -10.44
C LYS A 2 -7.72 8.07 -8.91
N ASP A 3 -8.51 7.11 -8.42
CA ASP A 3 -8.72 6.92 -6.97
C ASP A 3 -8.10 5.63 -6.39
N VAL A 4 -7.14 5.03 -7.10
CA VAL A 4 -6.53 3.75 -6.66
C VAL A 4 -5.58 3.94 -5.46
N LEU A 5 -4.98 5.11 -5.28
CA LEU A 5 -4.06 5.37 -4.16
C LEU A 5 -4.62 6.35 -3.13
N PHE A 6 -5.66 7.11 -3.48
CA PHE A 6 -6.14 8.25 -2.67
C PHE A 6 -7.55 8.07 -2.11
N SER A 7 -8.12 6.86 -2.19
CA SER A 7 -9.45 6.55 -1.66
C SER A 7 -9.52 5.13 -1.12
N PHE A 8 -10.31 4.91 -0.08
CA PHE A 8 -10.59 3.57 0.46
C PHE A 8 -11.84 2.92 -0.17
N LYS A 9 -12.57 3.65 -1.02
CA LYS A 9 -13.82 3.17 -1.60
C LYS A 9 -13.57 2.29 -2.81
N GLY A 10 -14.44 1.29 -2.96
CA GLY A 10 -14.43 0.38 -4.11
C GLY A 10 -13.57 -0.85 -3.89
N ARG A 11 -13.31 -1.53 -5.01
CA ARG A 11 -12.59 -2.80 -5.10
C ARG A 11 -11.51 -2.70 -6.16
N ILE A 12 -10.38 -3.37 -5.93
CA ILE A 12 -9.34 -3.50 -6.94
C ILE A 12 -9.04 -4.99 -7.21
N GLY A 13 -8.84 -5.31 -8.48
CA GLY A 13 -8.42 -6.64 -8.89
C GLY A 13 -6.92 -6.86 -8.65
N ARG A 14 -6.46 -8.11 -8.75
CA ARG A 14 -5.05 -8.48 -8.57
C ARG A 14 -4.08 -7.69 -9.45
N LYS A 15 -4.42 -7.47 -10.73
CA LYS A 15 -3.57 -6.71 -11.66
C LYS A 15 -3.33 -5.29 -11.16
N GLN A 16 -4.37 -4.61 -10.70
CA GLN A 16 -4.28 -3.26 -10.16
C GLN A 16 -3.55 -3.24 -8.80
N PHE A 17 -3.76 -4.25 -7.95
CA PHE A 17 -3.02 -4.39 -6.70
C PHE A 17 -1.51 -4.51 -6.92
N TRP A 18 -1.08 -5.38 -7.85
CA TRP A 18 0.35 -5.55 -8.17
C TRP A 18 0.94 -4.33 -8.88
N LEU A 19 0.21 -3.70 -9.80
CA LEU A 19 0.64 -2.44 -10.42
C LEU A 19 0.77 -1.31 -9.39
N GLY A 20 -0.20 -1.16 -8.49
CA GLY A 20 -0.12 -0.19 -7.40
C GLY A 20 1.05 -0.47 -6.47
N SER A 21 1.26 -1.73 -6.11
CA SER A 21 2.41 -2.16 -5.27
C SER A 21 3.75 -1.86 -5.96
N LEU A 22 3.84 -2.05 -7.28
CA LEU A 22 5.04 -1.73 -8.06
C LEU A 22 5.30 -0.22 -8.10
N VAL A 23 4.26 0.60 -8.31
CA VAL A 23 4.37 2.07 -8.27
C VAL A 23 4.87 2.52 -6.90
N MET A 24 4.28 1.99 -5.82
CA MET A 24 4.73 2.28 -4.46
C MET A 24 6.18 1.84 -4.22
N LEU A 25 6.60 0.68 -4.74
CA LEU A 25 7.97 0.21 -4.62
C LEU A 25 8.95 1.19 -5.28
N ILE A 26 8.67 1.60 -6.51
CA ILE A 26 9.51 2.56 -7.25
C ILE A 26 9.58 3.90 -6.50
N GLN A 27 8.43 4.40 -6.03
CA GLN A 27 8.38 5.61 -5.21
C GLN A 27 9.25 5.49 -3.95
N ASN A 28 9.15 4.39 -3.20
CA ASN A 28 9.93 4.20 -1.98
C ASN A 28 11.43 4.09 -2.27
N ILE A 29 11.84 3.50 -3.39
CA ILE A 29 13.25 3.48 -3.83
C ILE A 29 13.74 4.90 -4.10
N ILE A 30 12.98 5.71 -4.84
CA ILE A 30 13.34 7.11 -5.15
C ILE A 30 13.46 7.92 -3.86
N LEU A 31 12.50 7.79 -2.95
CA LEU A 31 12.49 8.52 -1.67
C LEU A 31 13.62 8.06 -0.74
N PHE A 32 13.98 6.77 -0.76
CA PHE A 32 15.13 6.26 0.01
C PHE A 32 16.45 6.85 -0.50
N ILE A 33 16.64 6.91 -1.83
CA ILE A 33 17.82 7.55 -2.43
C ILE A 33 17.86 9.03 -2.05
N ALA A 34 16.75 9.75 -2.19
CA ALA A 34 16.67 11.16 -1.80
C ALA A 34 16.98 11.37 -0.31
N PHE A 35 16.45 10.52 0.58
CA PHE A 35 16.75 10.56 2.01
C PHE A 35 18.23 10.30 2.30
N SER A 36 18.87 9.36 1.61
CA SER A 36 20.30 9.07 1.79
C SER A 36 21.20 10.27 1.47
N MET A 37 20.78 11.13 0.52
CA MET A 37 21.51 12.35 0.16
C MET A 37 21.41 13.47 1.21
N THR A 38 20.58 13.30 2.24
CA THR A 38 20.39 14.31 3.30
C THR A 38 21.29 14.10 4.51
N PHE A 39 22.15 13.08 4.48
CA PHE A 39 23.07 12.77 5.57
C PHE A 39 24.25 13.74 5.58
N ASP A 40 24.56 14.26 6.76
CA ASP A 40 25.75 15.08 6.98
C ASP A 40 27.01 14.21 7.00
N MET A 41 28.02 14.59 6.21
CA MET A 41 29.23 13.77 6.02
C MET A 41 30.12 13.68 7.27
N THR A 42 29.96 14.57 8.24
CA THR A 42 30.78 14.60 9.46
C THR A 42 30.14 13.81 10.60
N THR A 43 28.82 13.91 10.72
CA THR A 43 28.06 13.29 11.82
C THR A 43 27.38 11.98 11.41
N ASN A 44 27.29 11.68 10.11
CA ASN A 44 26.50 10.58 9.55
C ASN A 44 25.04 10.59 10.03
N MET A 45 24.50 11.77 10.33
CA MET A 45 23.12 11.95 10.76
C MET A 45 22.29 12.62 9.65
N PRO A 46 20.99 12.29 9.53
CA PRO A 46 20.10 13.03 8.65
C PRO A 46 20.02 14.51 9.06
N THR A 47 20.05 15.41 8.10
CA THR A 47 19.76 16.83 8.31
C THR A 47 18.30 17.04 8.74
N VAL A 48 17.97 18.23 9.23
CA VAL A 48 16.57 18.63 9.55
C VAL A 48 15.65 18.44 8.34
N ALA A 49 16.13 18.78 7.13
CA ALA A 49 15.42 18.54 5.89
C ALA A 49 15.23 17.02 5.63
N GLY A 50 16.24 16.21 5.91
CA GLY A 50 16.17 14.75 5.87
C GLY A 50 15.06 14.17 6.73
N PHE A 51 14.95 14.61 7.99
CA PHE A 51 13.86 14.19 8.88
C PHE A 51 12.48 14.62 8.36
N GLY A 52 12.37 15.82 7.79
CA GLY A 52 11.13 16.29 7.14
C GLY A 52 10.72 15.39 5.97
N ILE A 53 11.66 15.05 5.09
CA ILE A 53 11.43 14.15 3.95
C ILE A 53 11.02 12.76 4.43
N LEU A 54 11.69 12.23 5.45
CA LEU A 54 11.36 10.92 6.03
C LEU A 54 9.92 10.90 6.57
N ALA A 55 9.53 11.92 7.35
CA ALA A 55 8.20 12.00 7.94
C ALA A 55 7.10 12.03 6.87
N VAL A 56 7.24 12.87 5.84
CA VAL A 56 6.28 12.96 4.73
C VAL A 56 6.21 11.64 3.97
N THR A 57 7.36 11.03 3.69
CA THR A 57 7.46 9.74 3.00
C THR A 57 6.73 8.64 3.79
N MET A 58 6.93 8.57 5.11
CA MET A 58 6.26 7.56 5.94
C MET A 58 4.74 7.72 5.89
N VAL A 59 4.22 8.93 6.03
CA VAL A 59 2.77 9.18 6.00
C VAL A 59 2.18 8.81 4.65
N LEU A 60 2.83 9.22 3.55
CA LEU A 60 2.38 8.93 2.20
C LEU A 60 2.38 7.42 1.92
N SER A 61 3.50 6.73 2.21
CA SER A 61 3.63 5.28 1.99
C SER A 61 2.64 4.48 2.82
N ILE A 62 2.37 4.87 4.07
CA ILE A 62 1.36 4.22 4.91
C ILE A 62 -0.03 4.42 4.31
N TRP A 63 -0.37 5.64 3.90
CA TRP A 63 -1.67 5.95 3.32
C TRP A 63 -1.95 5.13 2.05
N GLU A 64 -1.01 5.12 1.12
CA GLU A 64 -1.13 4.39 -0.15
C GLU A 64 -1.23 2.87 0.09
N ALA A 65 -0.44 2.34 1.03
CA ALA A 65 -0.48 0.93 1.40
C ALA A 65 -1.88 0.57 1.94
N LEU A 66 -2.39 1.35 2.88
CA LEU A 66 -3.73 1.15 3.43
C LEU A 66 -4.78 1.20 2.33
N ALA A 67 -4.71 2.17 1.41
CA ALA A 67 -5.68 2.31 0.32
C ALA A 67 -5.68 1.07 -0.60
N LEU A 68 -4.51 0.52 -0.95
CA LEU A 68 -4.40 -0.70 -1.75
C LEU A 68 -4.92 -1.94 -1.01
N TYR A 69 -4.44 -2.18 0.22
CA TYR A 69 -4.82 -3.37 0.98
C TYR A 69 -6.31 -3.37 1.32
N VAL A 70 -6.87 -2.24 1.75
CA VAL A 70 -8.31 -2.13 2.09
C VAL A 70 -9.18 -2.45 0.87
N LYS A 71 -8.90 -1.85 -0.30
CA LYS A 71 -9.68 -2.15 -1.51
C LYS A 71 -9.48 -3.58 -2.01
N ARG A 72 -8.32 -4.18 -1.72
CA ARG A 72 -8.06 -5.58 -2.07
C ARG A 72 -8.79 -6.55 -1.15
N LEU A 73 -8.88 -6.22 0.13
CA LEU A 73 -9.70 -6.92 1.13
C LEU A 73 -11.19 -6.79 0.81
N HIS A 74 -11.66 -5.61 0.39
CA HIS A 74 -13.01 -5.40 -0.11
C HIS A 74 -13.33 -6.31 -1.31
N ASP A 75 -12.38 -6.51 -2.23
CA ASP A 75 -12.55 -7.45 -3.34
C ASP A 75 -12.70 -8.91 -2.86
N ARG A 76 -12.30 -9.22 -1.63
CA ARG A 76 -12.41 -10.55 -1.00
C ARG A 76 -13.58 -10.67 0.00
N ASN A 77 -14.51 -9.71 0.01
CA ASN A 77 -15.61 -9.62 0.99
C ASN A 77 -15.12 -9.49 2.45
N LYS A 78 -13.94 -8.91 2.66
CA LYS A 78 -13.41 -8.62 4.00
C LYS A 78 -13.54 -7.12 4.27
N SER A 79 -13.78 -6.75 5.53
CA SER A 79 -13.73 -5.35 5.95
C SER A 79 -12.29 -4.81 5.90
N GLY A 80 -12.13 -3.50 5.74
CA GLY A 80 -10.80 -2.86 5.74
C GLY A 80 -9.99 -3.11 7.02
N TRP A 81 -10.66 -3.37 8.15
CA TRP A 81 -10.03 -3.69 9.45
C TRP A 81 -9.10 -4.91 9.42
N TRP A 82 -9.27 -5.83 8.47
CA TRP A 82 -8.36 -6.97 8.29
C TRP A 82 -6.92 -6.53 7.96
N VAL A 83 -6.71 -5.28 7.54
CA VAL A 83 -5.36 -4.73 7.33
C VAL A 83 -4.52 -4.69 8.61
N LEU A 84 -5.16 -4.61 9.79
CA LEU A 84 -4.47 -4.58 11.09
C LEU A 84 -3.69 -5.87 11.37
N ILE A 85 -4.01 -6.98 10.70
CA ILE A 85 -3.21 -8.20 10.77
C ILE A 85 -1.75 -7.93 10.38
N GLY A 86 -1.50 -6.97 9.49
CA GLY A 86 -0.15 -6.56 9.10
C GLY A 86 0.72 -6.00 10.23
N ILE A 87 0.13 -5.65 11.38
CA ILE A 87 0.88 -5.23 12.59
C ILE A 87 1.61 -6.43 13.21
N ILE A 88 1.11 -7.66 13.01
CA ILE A 88 1.76 -8.88 13.48
C ILE A 88 2.98 -9.15 12.60
N PRO A 89 4.22 -9.08 13.14
CA PRO A 89 5.42 -9.27 12.35
C PRO A 89 5.46 -10.65 11.70
N VAL A 90 6.02 -10.73 10.49
CA VAL A 90 6.20 -11.96 9.71
C VAL A 90 4.88 -12.64 9.31
N ILE A 91 4.13 -13.20 10.26
CA ILE A 91 2.90 -13.95 10.01
C ILE A 91 1.82 -13.06 9.40
N GLY A 92 1.65 -11.85 9.93
CA GLY A 92 0.65 -10.91 9.43
C GLY A 92 0.95 -10.42 8.02
N ALA A 93 2.22 -10.10 7.76
CA ALA A 93 2.71 -9.72 6.45
C ALA A 93 2.54 -10.85 5.42
N LEU A 94 2.91 -12.09 5.78
CA LEU A 94 2.72 -13.27 4.93
C LEU A 94 1.25 -13.52 4.63
N TRP A 95 0.38 -13.39 5.63
CA TRP A 95 -1.06 -13.57 5.44
C TRP A 95 -1.63 -12.53 4.47
N LEU A 96 -1.30 -11.25 4.65
CA LEU A 96 -1.73 -10.18 3.73
C LEU A 96 -1.19 -10.42 2.32
N LEU A 97 0.08 -10.79 2.18
CA LEU A 97 0.69 -11.11 0.89
C LEU A 97 -0.05 -12.25 0.18
N ILE A 98 -0.39 -13.31 0.91
CA ILE A 98 -1.10 -14.46 0.35
C ILE A 98 -2.54 -14.10 -0.04
N ASP A 99 -3.32 -13.54 0.89
CA ASP A 99 -4.74 -13.26 0.67
C ASP A 99 -4.97 -12.13 -0.35
N CYS A 100 -4.17 -11.06 -0.28
CA CYS A 100 -4.29 -9.93 -1.20
C CYS A 100 -3.55 -10.17 -2.51
N GLY A 101 -2.36 -10.77 -2.48
CA GLY A 101 -1.50 -10.93 -3.67
C GLY A 101 -1.93 -12.07 -4.60
N PHE A 102 -2.25 -13.24 -4.04
CA PHE A 102 -2.37 -14.47 -4.85
C PHE A 102 -3.82 -14.98 -4.96
N LEU A 103 -4.61 -14.91 -3.89
CA LEU A 103 -5.96 -15.48 -3.91
C LEU A 103 -6.93 -14.73 -4.85
N LYS A 104 -7.97 -15.41 -5.34
CA LYS A 104 -8.95 -14.82 -6.29
C LYS A 104 -9.88 -13.84 -5.59
N GLY A 105 -10.28 -12.75 -6.24
CA GLY A 105 -11.42 -11.93 -5.77
C GLY A 105 -12.73 -12.72 -5.63
N ALA A 106 -13.68 -12.16 -4.88
CA ALA A 106 -15.05 -12.66 -4.79
C ALA A 106 -15.74 -12.62 -6.15
N ASN A 107 -16.56 -13.63 -6.43
CA ASN A 107 -17.35 -13.68 -7.66
C ASN A 107 -18.53 -12.69 -7.56
N GLY A 108 -18.88 -12.07 -8.68
CA GLY A 108 -20.03 -11.16 -8.74
C GLY A 108 -19.83 -9.83 -8.00
N GLU A 109 -20.93 -9.13 -7.82
CA GLU A 109 -21.00 -7.88 -7.05
C GLU A 109 -20.95 -8.16 -5.54
N ASN A 110 -20.46 -7.20 -4.78
CA ASN A 110 -20.53 -7.24 -3.33
C ASN A 110 -20.87 -5.84 -2.78
N VAL A 111 -20.96 -5.73 -1.46
CA VAL A 111 -21.29 -4.47 -0.75
C VAL A 111 -20.30 -3.31 -1.03
N PHE A 112 -19.13 -3.59 -1.59
CA PHE A 112 -18.10 -2.62 -1.94
C PHE A 112 -18.10 -2.26 -3.44
N GLY A 113 -18.98 -2.85 -4.24
CA GLY A 113 -19.19 -2.51 -5.65
C GLY A 113 -19.09 -3.69 -6.62
N ALA A 114 -19.21 -3.35 -7.90
CA ALA A 114 -19.13 -4.30 -9.01
C ALA A 114 -17.76 -4.97 -9.11
N ASN A 115 -17.73 -6.12 -9.79
CA ASN A 115 -16.51 -6.90 -9.94
C ASN A 115 -15.47 -6.13 -10.79
N PRO A 116 -14.25 -5.89 -10.28
CA PRO A 116 -13.23 -5.11 -11.00
C PRO A 116 -12.68 -5.80 -12.27
N ARG A 117 -13.10 -7.03 -12.58
CA ARG A 117 -12.78 -7.70 -13.85
C ARG A 117 -13.73 -7.37 -14.99
N PHE A 118 -14.94 -6.90 -14.67
CA PHE A 118 -16.02 -6.65 -15.64
C PHE A 118 -16.45 -5.18 -15.65
N ALA A 119 -15.76 -4.33 -14.89
CA ALA A 119 -15.96 -2.88 -14.80
C ALA A 119 -14.90 -2.12 -15.60
#